data_AF-A0A497JX69-F1
#
_entry.id   AF-A0A497JX69-F1
#
_cell.length_a   1.000
_cell.length_b   1.000
_cell.length_c   1.000
_cell.angle_alpha   90.00
_cell.angle_beta   90.00
_cell.angle_gamma   90.00
#
_symmetry.space_group_name_H-M   'P 1'
#
loop_
_entity.id
_entity.type
_entity.pdbx_description
1 polymer ?
#
loop_
_entity_poly.entity_id
_entity_poly.type
_entity_poly.pdbx_seq_one_letter_code
_entity_poly.pdbx_strand_id
1 'polypeptide(L)' 'MVALDDIDRFILERMTEDARASFRGMARELGVSPDTVIGRYR' A
#
# COMPACT_ATOMS: atom_id res chain seq x y z
N MET A 1 -8.63 -16.43 8.72
CA MET A 1 -9.01 -15.09 8.25
C MET A 1 -7.81 -14.20 8.53
N VAL A 2 -7.08 -13.77 7.50
CA VAL A 2 -5.91 -12.90 7.69
C VAL A 2 -6.44 -11.50 8.02
N ALA A 3 -6.03 -10.95 9.16
CA ALA A 3 -6.39 -9.59 9.51
C ALA A 3 -5.58 -8.62 8.65
N LEU A 4 -6.24 -7.60 8.10
CA LEU A 4 -5.60 -6.50 7.40
C LEU A 4 -4.84 -5.66 8.42
N ASP A 5 -3.55 -5.46 8.19
CA ASP A 5 -2.75 -4.55 9.00
C ASP A 5 -2.82 -3.10 8.47
N ASP A 6 -2.09 -2.20 9.12
CA ASP A 6 -2.12 -0.77 8.80
C ASP A 6 -1.57 -0.48 7.39
N ILE A 7 -0.63 -1.28 6.89
CA ILE A 7 -0.09 -1.13 5.54
C ILE A 7 -1.16 -1.52 4.52
N ASP A 8 -1.84 -2.64 4.75
CA ASP A 8 -2.89 -3.10 3.84
C ASP A 8 -4.04 -2.07 3.78
N ARG A 9 -4.43 -1.52 4.93
CA ARG A 9 -5.45 -0.48 5.03
C ARG A 9 -5.06 0.79 4.30
N PHE A 10 -3.83 1.26 4.49
CA PHE A 10 -3.32 2.43 3.79
C PHE A 10 -3.33 2.25 2.27
N ILE A 11 -2.91 1.08 1.77
CA ILE A 11 -2.91 0.79 0.33
C ILE A 11 -4.34 0.81 -0.21
N LEU A 12 -5.30 0.19 0.49
CA LEU A 12 -6.70 0.17 0.08
C LEU A 12 -7.31 1.58 0.06
N GLU A 13 -7.10 2.37 1.11
CA GLU A 13 -7.57 3.75 1.19
C GLU A 13 -7.01 4.57 0.03
N ARG A 14 -5.70 4.47 -0.21
CA ARG A 14 -5.06 5.27 -1.25
C ARG A 14 -5.49 4.90 -2.67
N MET A 15 -5.65 3.60 -2.95
CA MET A 15 -6.14 3.13 -4.24
C MET A 15 -7.62 3.46 -4.45
N THR A 16 -8.40 3.53 -3.36
CA THR A 16 -9.80 3.98 -3.41
C THR A 16 -9.90 5.46 -3.76
N GLU A 17 -8.99 6.28 -3.24
CA GLU A 17 -8.90 7.72 -3.55
C GLU A 17 -8.34 7.98 -4.95
N ASP A 18 -7.21 7.35 -5.32
CA ASP A 18 -6.59 7.44 -6.64
C ASP A 18 -5.96 6.09 -7.05
N ALA A 19 -6.69 5.35 -7.88
CA ALA A 19 -6.24 4.07 -8.42
C ALA A 19 -4.98 4.16 -9.30
N ARG A 20 -4.51 5.37 -9.66
CA ARG A 20 -3.27 5.59 -10.42
C ARG A 20 -2.08 5.93 -9.52
N ALA A 21 -2.27 6.00 -8.20
CA ALA A 21 -1.17 6.32 -7.30
C ALA A 21 -0.07 5.27 -7.40
N SER A 22 1.18 5.74 -7.45
CA SER A 22 2.32 4.83 -7.65
C SER A 22 2.68 4.08 -6.37
N PHE A 23 3.02 2.79 -6.48
CA PHE A 23 3.54 1.99 -5.36
C PHE A 23 4.81 2.58 -4.73
N ARG A 24 5.66 3.22 -5.54
CA ARG A 24 6.85 3.93 -5.04
C ARG A 24 6.50 5.15 -4.18
N GLY A 25 5.45 5.88 -4.54
CA GLY A 25 4.94 7.01 -3.76
C GLY A 25 4.40 6.54 -2.41
N MET A 26 3.53 5.52 -2.43
CA MET A 26 2.97 4.93 -1.21
C MET A 26 4.06 4.38 -0.28
N ALA A 27 5.08 3.70 -0.83
CA ALA A 27 6.20 3.20 -0.05
C ALA A 27 6.98 4.32 0.65
N ARG A 28 7.16 5.47 -0.01
CA ARG A 28 7.81 6.64 0.59
C ARG A 28 6.99 7.21 1.75
N GLU A 29 5.67 7.28 1.62
CA GLU A 29 4.78 7.77 2.67
C GLU A 29 4.71 6.84 3.87
N LEU A 30 4.72 5.53 3.61
CA LEU A 30 4.75 4.49 4.65
C LEU A 30 6.14 4.29 5.29
N GLY A 31 7.20 4.85 4.70
CA GLY A 31 8.58 4.63 5.17
C GLY A 31 9.10 3.20 4.96
N VAL A 32 8.57 2.49 3.95
CA VAL A 32 8.94 1.09 3.64
C VAL A 32 9.54 0.97 2.24
N SER A 33 10.01 -0.22 1.86
CA SER A 33 10.46 -0.46 0.48
C SER A 33 9.27 -0.60 -0.48
N PRO A 34 9.43 -0.25 -1.77
CA PRO A 34 8.41 -0.52 -2.78
C PRO A 34 8.02 -2.00 -2.87
N ASP A 35 8.96 -2.91 -2.60
CA ASP A 35 8.72 -4.35 -2.61
C ASP A 35 7.79 -4.79 -1.47
N THR A 36 7.85 -4.12 -0.32
CA THR A 36 6.88 -4.34 0.76
C THR A 36 5.46 -4.05 0.27
N VAL A 37 5.24 -2.90 -0.37
CA VAL A 37 3.92 -2.51 -0.91
C VAL A 37 3.46 -3.47 -2.01
N ILE A 38 4.34 -3.83 -2.95
CA ILE A 38 4.03 -4.79 -4.03
C ILE A 38 3.68 -6.17 -3.46
N GLY A 39 4.38 -6.61 -2.41
CA GLY A 39 4.14 -7.88 -1.74
C GLY A 39 2.78 -7.97 -1.04
N ARG A 40 2.24 -6.84 -0.56
CA ARG A 40 0.89 -6.77 0.03
C ARG A 40 -0.23 -6.70 -1.01
N TYR A 41 0.07 -6.14 -2.18
CA TYR A 41 -0.92 -5.97 -3.25
C TYR A 41 -1.19 -7.26 -4.05
N ARG A 42 -0.22 -8.18 -4.11
CA ARG A 42 -0.33 -9.47 -4.83
C ARG A 42 -1.22 -10.47 -4.10
#